data_AF-A0A7I9WLC8-F1
#
_entry.id   AF-A0A7I9WLC8-F1
#
_cell.length_a   1.000
_cell.length_b   1.000
_cell.length_c   1.000
_cell.angle_alpha   90.00
_cell.angle_beta   90.00
_cell.angle_gamma   90.00
#
_symmetry.space_group_name_H-M   'P 1'
#
loop_
_entity.id
_entity.type
_entity.pdbx_description
1 polymer ?
#
loop_
_entity_poly.entity_id
_entity_poly.type
_entity_poly.pdbx_seq_one_letter_code
_entity_poly.pdbx_strand_id
1 'polypeptide(L)'
;MRQNPIKAAAEARGDGLGPIYRRLLDNERRHQDRYDGVGGQRRPRYLLDALEAREDVTVAWWRIPGHLRPAGCDGGEVLVTPDM
;
A
#
# COMPACT_ATOMS: atom_id res chain seq x y z
N MET A 1 13.45 19.24 -1.91
CA MET A 1 12.62 18.03 -1.78
C MET A 1 12.99 17.07 -2.89
N ARG A 2 13.52 15.88 -2.56
CA ARG A 2 13.97 14.89 -3.53
C ARG A 2 12.71 14.09 -3.93
N GLN A 3 12.22 14.28 -5.16
CA GLN A 3 11.03 13.56 -5.64
C GLN A 3 11.29 12.05 -5.58
N ASN A 4 10.35 11.31 -5.00
CA ASN A 4 10.48 9.88 -4.79
C ASN A 4 10.49 9.19 -6.17
N PRO A 5 11.56 8.49 -6.58
CA PRO A 5 11.69 7.93 -7.92
C PRO A 5 10.58 6.94 -8.27
N ILE A 6 9.92 6.35 -7.26
CA ILE A 6 8.78 5.46 -7.41
C ILE A 6 7.55 6.23 -7.92
N LYS A 7 7.26 7.41 -7.35
CA LYS A 7 6.16 8.27 -7.80
C LYS A 7 6.40 8.76 -9.23
N ALA A 8 7.62 9.20 -9.53
CA ALA A 8 8.01 9.63 -10.86
C ALA A 8 7.93 8.48 -11.90
N ALA A 9 8.31 7.25 -11.52
CA ALA A 9 8.20 6.08 -12.39
C ALA A 9 6.75 5.64 -12.62
N ALA A 10 5.88 5.78 -11.62
CA ALA A 10 4.46 5.47 -11.74
C ALA A 10 3.70 6.52 -12.58
N GLU A 11 3.98 7.81 -12.37
CA GLU A 11 3.45 8.91 -13.18
C GLU A 11 3.91 8.80 -14.64
N ALA A 12 5.17 8.43 -14.89
CA ALA A 12 5.71 8.26 -16.25
C ALA A 12 5.13 7.05 -17.02
N ARG A 13 4.64 6.02 -16.30
CA ARG A 13 4.03 4.82 -16.93
C ARG A 13 2.53 4.97 -17.19
N GLY A 14 1.87 5.96 -16.60
CA GLY A 14 0.41 6.11 -16.69
C GLY A 14 -0.39 5.02 -15.97
N ASP A 15 0.29 4.09 -15.30
CA ASP A 15 -0.34 2.93 -14.65
C ASP A 15 -0.97 3.26 -13.29
N GLY A 16 -0.64 4.41 -12.71
CA GLY A 16 -1.09 4.80 -11.37
C GLY A 16 -0.57 3.85 -10.28
N LEU A 17 -0.30 4.36 -9.08
CA LEU A 17 -0.13 3.46 -7.93
C LEU A 17 -1.49 3.01 -7.38
N GLY A 18 -2.62 3.50 -7.90
CA GLY A 18 -3.92 3.16 -7.34
C GLY A 18 -4.39 1.73 -7.54
N PRO A 19 -3.95 0.93 -8.55
CA PRO A 19 -4.18 -0.51 -8.52
C PRO A 19 -3.49 -1.21 -7.34
N ILE A 20 -2.30 -0.74 -6.94
CA ILE A 20 -1.59 -1.22 -5.74
C ILE A 20 -2.33 -0.74 -4.49
N TYR A 21 -2.66 0.55 -4.44
CA TYR A 21 -3.38 1.18 -3.34
C TYR A 21 -4.70 0.48 -3.02
N ARG A 22 -5.53 0.25 -4.04
CA ARG A 22 -6.84 -0.37 -3.91
C ARG A 22 -6.73 -1.82 -3.45
N ARG A 23 -5.76 -2.57 -3.98
CA ARG A 23 -5.46 -3.93 -3.51
C ARG A 23 -5.03 -3.95 -2.04
N LEU A 24 -4.21 -2.98 -1.64
CA LEU A 24 -3.72 -2.87 -0.27
C LEU A 24 -4.87 -2.55 0.69
N LEU A 25 -5.73 -1.60 0.32
CA LEU A 25 -6.92 -1.23 1.07
C LEU A 25 -7.88 -2.43 1.24
N ASP A 26 -8.19 -3.14 0.15
CA ASP A 26 -9.07 -4.32 0.20
C ASP A 26 -8.47 -5.45 1.08
N ASN A 27 -7.15 -5.65 1.02
CA ASN A 27 -6.46 -6.65 1.82
C ASN A 27 -6.45 -6.29 3.31
N GLU A 28 -6.19 -5.02 3.66
CA GLU A 28 -6.19 -4.58 5.06
C GLU A 28 -7.60 -4.61 5.65
N ARG A 29 -8.66 -4.27 4.88
CA ARG A 29 -10.06 -4.48 5.31
C ARG A 29 -10.35 -5.94 5.60
N ARG A 30 -9.99 -6.83 4.67
CA ARG A 30 -10.18 -8.27 4.85
C ARG A 30 -9.43 -8.83 6.06
N HIS A 31 -8.22 -8.34 6.30
CA HIS A 31 -7.44 -8.71 7.50
C HIS A 31 -8.09 -8.18 8.77
N GLN A 32 -8.59 -6.95 8.77
CA GLN A 32 -9.31 -6.38 9.90
C GLN A 32 -10.53 -7.23 10.24
N ASP A 33 -11.39 -7.53 9.26
CA ASP A 33 -12.59 -8.36 9.46
C ASP A 33 -12.26 -9.77 9.96
N ARG A 34 -11.20 -10.39 9.42
CA ARG A 34 -10.79 -11.74 9.79
C ARG A 34 -10.20 -11.83 11.20
N TYR A 35 -9.46 -10.82 11.64
CA TYR A 35 -8.69 -10.89 12.88
C TYR A 35 -9.33 -10.11 14.05
N ASP A 36 -10.15 -9.08 13.81
CA ASP A 36 -10.92 -8.42 14.87
C ASP A 36 -11.97 -9.36 15.49
N GLY A 37 -12.46 -10.35 14.73
CA GLY A 37 -13.42 -11.35 15.22
C GLY A 37 -12.82 -12.49 16.05
N VAL A 38 -11.48 -12.65 16.08
CA VAL A 38 -10.82 -13.82 16.67
C VAL A 38 -9.91 -13.41 17.82
N GLY A 39 -10.49 -12.87 18.90
CA GLY A 39 -10.03 -12.97 20.30
C GLY A 39 -8.55 -12.71 20.68
N GLY A 40 -7.67 -12.26 19.80
CA GLY A 40 -6.22 -12.29 20.01
C GLY A 40 -5.54 -11.12 19.34
N GLN A 41 -5.32 -10.06 20.13
CA GLN A 41 -4.65 -8.81 19.77
C GLN A 41 -5.31 -8.05 18.61
N ARG A 42 -6.10 -7.04 18.98
CA ARG A 42 -6.62 -6.02 18.06
C ARG A 42 -5.46 -5.44 17.27
N ARG A 43 -5.40 -5.72 15.97
CA ARG A 43 -4.28 -5.32 15.12
C ARG A 43 -4.28 -3.78 15.04
N PRO A 44 -3.10 -3.13 15.09
CA PRO A 44 -3.03 -1.69 14.89
C PRO A 44 -3.61 -1.31 13.52
N ARG A 45 -4.60 -0.41 13.51
CA ARG A 45 -5.33 0.03 12.31
C ARG A 45 -4.67 1.17 11.54
N TYR A 46 -3.52 1.65 11.97
CA TYR A 46 -2.86 2.85 11.40
C TYR A 46 -2.72 2.78 9.87
N LEU A 47 -2.43 1.59 9.32
CA LEU A 47 -2.30 1.41 7.88
C LEU A 47 -3.65 1.50 7.17
N LEU A 48 -4.67 0.83 7.71
CA LEU A 48 -6.02 0.88 7.16
C LEU A 48 -6.58 2.30 7.22
N ASP A 49 -6.43 2.98 8.36
CA ASP A 49 -6.96 4.32 8.56
C ASP A 49 -6.29 5.33 7.59
N ALA A 50 -4.97 5.24 7.37
CA ALA A 50 -4.26 6.06 6.38
C ALA A 50 -4.71 5.77 4.93
N LEU A 51 -4.97 4.48 4.61
CA LEU A 51 -5.49 4.08 3.31
C LEU A 51 -6.94 4.54 3.07
N GLU A 52 -7.76 4.61 4.12
CA GLU A 52 -9.13 5.13 4.03
C GLU A 52 -9.16 6.66 3.93
N ALA A 53 -8.20 7.32 4.58
CA ALA A 53 -8.00 8.77 4.50
C ALA A 53 -7.44 9.26 3.15
N ARG A 54 -7.15 8.36 2.20
CA ARG A 54 -6.50 8.70 0.93
C ARG A 54 -5.13 9.37 1.13
N GLU A 55 -4.39 8.95 2.15
CA GLU A 55 -3.04 9.44 2.39
C GLU A 55 -2.00 8.64 1.59
N ASP A 56 -0.84 9.26 1.37
CA ASP A 56 0.34 8.58 0.83
C ASP A 56 0.92 7.65 1.89
N VAL A 57 1.03 6.36 1.58
CA VAL A 57 1.43 5.36 2.59
C VAL A 57 2.68 4.61 2.18
N THR A 58 3.65 4.55 3.07
CA THR A 58 4.87 3.76 2.89
C THR A 58 4.66 2.36 3.45
N VAL A 59 4.85 1.33 2.62
CA VAL A 59 4.62 -0.07 3.01
C VAL A 59 5.78 -0.95 2.58
N ALA A 60 6.14 -1.92 3.41
CA ALA A 60 7.23 -2.83 3.08
C ALA A 60 6.91 -3.62 1.80
N TRP A 61 7.91 -3.75 0.91
CA TRP A 61 7.76 -4.38 -0.41
C TRP A 61 7.15 -5.79 -0.38
N TRP A 62 7.44 -6.56 0.68
CA TRP A 62 6.92 -7.92 0.85
C TRP A 62 5.42 -7.97 1.10
N ARG A 63 4.78 -6.87 1.52
CA ARG A 63 3.31 -6.75 1.64
C ARG A 63 2.60 -6.56 0.29
N ILE A 64 3.34 -6.14 -0.74
CA ILE A 64 2.78 -5.94 -2.08
C ILE A 64 2.78 -7.29 -2.81
N PRO A 65 1.64 -7.72 -3.39
CA PRO A 65 1.56 -8.93 -4.20
C PRO A 65 2.59 -8.90 -5.34
N GLY A 66 3.25 -10.03 -5.61
CA GLY A 66 4.37 -10.11 -6.56
C GLY A 66 4.09 -9.55 -7.95
N HIS A 67 2.88 -9.78 -8.49
CA HIS A 67 2.43 -9.28 -9.78
C HIS A 67 2.13 -7.78 -9.83
N LEU A 68 2.14 -7.11 -8.67
CA LEU A 68 1.94 -5.67 -8.50
C LEU A 68 3.18 -4.98 -7.95
N ARG A 69 4.29 -5.71 -7.76
CA ARG A 69 5.51 -5.11 -7.24
C ARG A 69 6.13 -4.19 -8.29
N PRO A 70 6.48 -2.95 -7.93
CA PRO A 70 7.28 -2.11 -8.81
C PRO A 70 8.61 -2.80 -9.12
N ALA A 71 9.05 -2.71 -10.38
CA ALA A 71 10.34 -3.25 -10.79
C ALA A 71 11.48 -2.49 -10.09
N GLY A 72 12.49 -3.21 -9.58
CA GLY A 72 13.64 -2.62 -8.89
C GLY A 72 13.42 -2.32 -7.40
N CYS A 73 12.29 -2.72 -6.81
CA CYS A 73 12.07 -2.67 -5.38
C CYS A 73 12.61 -3.95 -4.70
N ASP A 74 13.93 -4.06 -4.58
CA ASP A 74 14.60 -5.18 -3.91
C ASP A 74 14.92 -4.79 -2.45
N GLY A 75 13.96 -5.01 -1.55
CA GLY A 75 14.25 -5.06 -0.11
C GLY A 75 13.76 -3.90 0.77
N GLY A 76 13.21 -2.83 0.18
CA GLY A 76 12.85 -1.60 0.92
C GLY A 76 11.36 -1.40 1.22
N GLU A 77 11.01 -0.16 1.50
CA GLU A 77 9.62 0.29 1.56
C GLU A 77 9.21 0.91 0.21
N VAL A 78 7.94 0.74 -0.13
CA VAL A 78 7.32 1.28 -1.34
C VAL A 78 6.33 2.34 -0.89
N LEU A 79 6.50 3.55 -1.41
CA LEU A 79 5.48 4.59 -1.27
C LEU A 79 4.32 4.26 -2.22
N VAL A 80 3.11 4.16 -1.67
CA VAL A 80 1.88 3.92 -2.41
C VAL A 80 1.00 5.15 -2.24
N THR A 81 0.75 5.84 -3.35
CA THR A 81 -0.16 6.98 -3.44
C THR A 81 -1.53 6.54 -3.97
N PRO A 82 -2.64 7.15 -3.52
CA PRO A 82 -3.95 6.94 -4.14
C PRO A 82 -3.94 7.43 -5.59
N ASP A 83 -4.78 6.83 -6.46
CA ASP A 83 -5.05 7.42 -7.78
C ASP A 83 -5.79 8.75 -7.60
N MET A 84 -5.35 9.78 -8.34
CA MET A 84 -6.01 11.08 -8.43
C MET A 84 -7.17 11.05 -9.41
#